data_AF-A0A934H863-F1
#
_entry.id   AF-A0A934H863-F1
#
_cell.length_a   1.000
_cell.length_b   1.000
_cell.length_c   1.000
_cell.angle_alpha   90.00
_cell.angle_beta   90.00
_cell.angle_gamma   90.00
#
_symmetry.space_group_name_H-M   'P 1'
#
loop_
_entity.id
_entity.type
_entity.pdbx_description
1 polymer ?
#
loop_
_entity_poly.entity_id
_entity_poly.type
_entity_poly.pdbx_seq_one_letter_code
_entity_poly.pdbx_strand_id
1 'polypeptide(L)'
;MGQNPRLTPTSRRVAVSLAFLTLTILLAACAPKAILPPDSAMNLAAFSENSVDVSIALTRDAFGQILLTATFTPPPDHHLYGKDIPRNGVEGLGRPTLIELSSGSKIQIIGQLLESVAPINEPFEALQLPVYPAGAVTLSLPILLPPSADWVDETVIVTFMACGDNGCKPPVMGKVVAIRIPGADLIAK
;
A
#
# COMPACT_ATOMS: atom_id res chain seq x y z
N MET A 1 -64.38 3.76 85.40
CA MET A 1 -63.47 4.91 85.57
C MET A 1 -62.13 4.51 84.96
N GLY A 2 -61.55 5.13 83.94
CA GLY A 2 -61.94 6.28 83.14
C GLY A 2 -60.98 6.43 81.94
N GLN A 3 -61.49 7.12 80.92
CA GLN A 3 -60.79 8.00 79.97
C GLN A 3 -59.71 7.42 79.01
N ASN A 4 -60.13 7.30 77.74
CA ASN A 4 -59.36 7.62 76.51
C ASN A 4 -58.88 9.10 76.54
N PRO A 5 -58.01 9.66 75.65
CA PRO A 5 -57.47 9.15 74.36
C PRO A 5 -55.99 9.55 74.05
N ARG A 6 -55.45 9.15 72.89
CA ARG A 6 -54.88 10.07 71.87
C ARG A 6 -54.43 9.33 70.62
N LEU A 7 -54.85 9.87 69.47
CA LEU A 7 -54.60 9.43 68.10
C LEU A 7 -53.35 10.09 67.50
N THR A 8 -52.94 9.51 66.35
CA THR A 8 -52.30 10.10 65.15
C THR A 8 -50.80 9.77 64.93
N PRO A 9 -50.28 9.88 63.69
CA PRO A 9 -50.66 9.14 62.47
C PRO A 9 -49.38 8.66 61.70
N THR A 10 -49.48 8.46 60.38
CA THR A 10 -48.39 8.27 59.36
C THR A 10 -47.72 6.89 59.31
N SER A 11 -47.45 6.25 58.16
CA SER A 11 -47.52 6.62 56.75
C SER A 11 -47.55 5.32 55.91
N ARG A 12 -48.43 5.27 54.89
CA ARG A 12 -48.43 4.23 53.84
C ARG A 12 -47.21 4.40 52.94
N ARG A 13 -46.43 3.34 52.73
CA ARG A 13 -45.52 3.24 51.57
C ARG A 13 -46.09 2.23 50.58
N VAL A 14 -46.57 2.75 49.45
CA VAL A 14 -46.95 2.01 48.26
C VAL A 14 -45.65 1.54 47.58
N ALA A 15 -45.50 0.23 47.40
CA ALA A 15 -44.43 -0.35 46.60
C ALA A 15 -44.85 -0.28 45.12
N VAL A 16 -44.16 0.56 44.34
CA VAL A 16 -44.30 0.61 42.88
C VAL A 16 -43.15 -0.18 42.27
N SER A 17 -43.45 -1.35 41.72
CA SER A 17 -42.51 -2.17 40.95
C SER A 17 -42.40 -1.59 39.53
N LEU A 18 -41.24 -1.02 39.18
CA LEU A 18 -40.93 -0.57 37.82
C LEU A 18 -40.32 -1.74 37.02
N ALA A 19 -41.03 -2.17 35.99
CA ALA A 19 -40.57 -3.14 35.01
C ALA A 19 -39.51 -2.50 34.09
N PHE A 20 -38.32 -3.08 34.05
CA PHE A 20 -37.26 -2.73 33.09
C PHE A 20 -37.51 -3.46 31.76
N LEU A 21 -37.92 -2.72 30.74
CA LEU A 21 -37.99 -3.19 29.35
C LEU A 21 -36.77 -2.63 28.61
N THR A 22 -35.66 -3.39 28.59
CA THR A 22 -34.46 -3.02 27.85
C THR A 22 -34.61 -3.38 26.37
N LEU A 23 -34.88 -2.36 25.56
CA LEU A 23 -34.94 -2.40 24.11
C LEU A 23 -33.51 -2.49 23.54
N THR A 24 -33.07 -3.69 23.15
CA THR A 24 -31.78 -3.91 22.47
C THR A 24 -31.86 -3.45 21.02
N ILE A 25 -31.27 -2.29 20.72
CA ILE A 25 -31.13 -1.72 19.37
C ILE A 25 -30.11 -2.55 18.59
N LEU A 26 -30.55 -3.25 17.54
CA LEU A 26 -29.66 -3.86 16.54
C LEU A 26 -29.01 -2.75 15.71
N LEU A 27 -27.78 -2.37 16.04
CA LEU A 27 -26.92 -1.57 15.16
C LEU A 27 -26.40 -2.47 14.04
N ALA A 28 -27.08 -2.45 12.89
CA ALA A 28 -26.53 -2.96 11.64
C ALA A 28 -25.36 -2.04 11.23
N ALA A 29 -24.14 -2.44 11.58
CA ALA A 29 -22.92 -1.77 11.16
C ALA A 29 -22.69 -2.00 9.66
N CYS A 30 -23.20 -1.09 8.82
CA CYS A 30 -22.71 -0.94 7.45
C CYS A 30 -21.26 -0.41 7.54
N ALA A 31 -20.28 -1.30 7.40
CA ALA A 31 -18.90 -0.86 7.20
C ALA A 31 -18.82 -0.07 5.88
N PRO A 32 -18.23 1.14 5.87
CA PRO A 32 -18.06 1.91 4.65
C PRO A 32 -17.14 1.16 3.67
N LYS A 33 -17.58 0.99 2.42
CA LYS A 33 -16.73 0.50 1.33
C LYS A 33 -15.63 1.51 1.05
N ALA A 34 -14.38 1.04 0.97
CA ALA A 34 -13.24 1.87 0.59
C ALA A 34 -13.31 2.16 -0.92
N ILE A 35 -13.68 3.38 -1.29
CA ILE A 35 -13.60 3.83 -2.68
C ILE A 35 -12.18 4.37 -2.90
N LEU A 36 -11.49 3.89 -3.95
CA LEU A 36 -10.27 4.50 -4.48
C LEU A 36 -10.68 5.39 -5.67
N PRO A 37 -10.78 6.73 -5.48
CA PRO A 37 -11.08 7.65 -6.57
C PRO A 37 -10.11 7.51 -7.76
N PRO A 38 -10.50 7.92 -8.98
CA PRO A 38 -9.54 8.17 -10.04
C PRO A 38 -8.44 9.13 -9.57
N ASP A 39 -7.20 8.88 -10.01
CA ASP A 39 -6.00 9.64 -9.62
C ASP A 39 -5.70 9.62 -8.11
N SER A 40 -6.28 8.68 -7.36
CA SER A 40 -5.91 8.44 -5.96
C SER A 40 -4.78 7.42 -5.84
N ALA A 41 -3.97 7.59 -4.80
CA ALA A 41 -2.92 6.66 -4.41
C ALA A 41 -3.19 6.16 -2.99
N MET A 42 -3.13 4.84 -2.82
CA MET A 42 -3.11 4.18 -1.51
C MET A 42 -1.71 3.66 -1.26
N ASN A 43 -0.99 4.29 -0.34
CA ASN A 43 0.33 3.84 0.09
C ASN A 43 0.21 2.46 0.75
N LEU A 44 1.03 1.53 0.30
CA LEU A 44 1.07 0.16 0.79
C LEU A 44 2.29 -0.10 1.69
N ALA A 45 3.44 0.43 1.29
CA ALA A 45 4.70 0.28 2.00
C ALA A 45 5.68 1.39 1.60
N ALA A 46 6.67 1.63 2.44
CA ALA A 46 7.83 2.45 2.11
C ALA A 46 9.05 1.94 2.87
N PHE A 47 10.22 2.11 2.28
CA PHE A 47 11.50 1.83 2.94
C PHE A 47 12.63 2.62 2.29
N SER A 48 13.73 2.76 3.01
CA SER A 48 14.97 3.36 2.52
C SER A 48 16.08 2.33 2.61
N GLU A 49 16.81 2.11 1.53
CA GLU A 49 17.96 1.21 1.52
C GLU A 49 18.99 1.65 0.49
N ASN A 50 20.27 1.56 0.85
CA ASN A 50 21.38 1.97 -0.03
C ASN A 50 21.18 3.38 -0.62
N SER A 51 20.68 4.30 0.22
CA SER A 51 20.42 5.71 -0.07
C SER A 51 19.27 6.00 -1.05
N VAL A 52 18.49 4.99 -1.45
CA VAL A 52 17.29 5.18 -2.26
C VAL A 52 16.06 5.04 -1.37
N ASP A 53 15.16 6.02 -1.46
CA ASP A 53 13.83 5.93 -0.85
C ASP A 53 12.88 5.27 -1.85
N VAL A 54 12.18 4.22 -1.40
CA VAL A 54 11.21 3.47 -2.19
C VAL A 54 9.84 3.57 -1.54
N SER A 55 8.84 4.02 -2.29
CA SER A 55 7.43 3.95 -1.90
C SER A 55 6.67 3.04 -2.85
N ILE A 56 5.77 2.22 -2.30
CA ILE A 56 4.92 1.30 -3.05
C ILE A 56 3.47 1.69 -2.79
N ALA A 57 2.68 1.81 -3.85
CA ALA A 57 1.29 2.21 -3.77
C ALA A 57 0.40 1.43 -4.75
N LEU A 58 -0.89 1.39 -4.46
CA LEU A 58 -1.91 1.16 -5.47
C LEU A 58 -2.38 2.50 -6.00
N THR A 59 -2.40 2.66 -7.31
CA THR A 59 -3.00 3.82 -7.97
C THR A 59 -4.09 3.38 -8.93
N ARG A 60 -4.98 4.31 -9.27
CA ARG A 60 -5.97 4.14 -10.32
C ARG A 60 -5.73 5.22 -11.37
N ASP A 61 -5.51 4.82 -12.61
CA ASP A 61 -5.34 5.77 -13.71
C ASP A 61 -6.67 6.42 -14.14
N ALA A 62 -6.59 7.36 -15.09
CA ALA A 62 -7.74 8.07 -15.63
C ALA A 62 -8.77 7.16 -16.32
N PHE A 63 -8.40 5.95 -16.72
CA PHE A 63 -9.28 4.94 -17.33
C PHE A 63 -9.84 3.95 -16.31
N GLY A 64 -9.48 4.10 -15.03
CA GLY A 64 -9.92 3.23 -13.96
C GLY A 64 -9.06 1.97 -13.80
N GLN A 65 -7.95 1.82 -14.53
CA GLN A 65 -7.03 0.70 -14.41
C GLN A 65 -6.28 0.80 -13.08
N ILE A 66 -6.24 -0.32 -12.34
CA ILE A 66 -5.44 -0.43 -11.12
C ILE A 66 -3.99 -0.71 -11.50
N LEU A 67 -3.07 0.07 -10.93
CA LEU A 67 -1.64 -0.07 -11.08
C LEU A 67 -1.02 -0.31 -9.71
N LEU A 68 -0.12 -1.30 -9.64
CA LEU A 68 0.83 -1.40 -8.54
C LEU A 68 2.05 -0.57 -8.92
N THR A 69 2.31 0.49 -8.17
CA THR A 69 3.40 1.43 -8.46
C THR A 69 4.50 1.34 -7.43
N ALA A 70 5.74 1.55 -7.87
CA ALA A 70 6.89 1.78 -7.02
C ALA A 70 7.64 3.03 -7.48
N THR A 71 7.78 4.02 -6.60
CA THR A 71 8.60 5.21 -6.85
C THR A 71 9.93 5.06 -6.15
N PHE A 72 11.01 5.13 -6.92
CA PHE A 72 12.39 5.06 -6.46
C PHE A 72 12.99 6.46 -6.52
N THR A 73 13.43 6.99 -5.39
CA THR A 73 14.00 8.33 -5.26
C THR A 73 15.46 8.19 -4.82
N PRO A 74 16.42 8.23 -5.77
CA PRO A 74 17.83 8.24 -5.44
C PRO A 74 18.28 9.65 -4.97
N PRO A 75 19.50 9.78 -4.42
CA PRO A 75 20.10 11.09 -4.17
C PRO A 75 20.25 11.91 -5.46
N PRO A 76 20.35 13.25 -5.40
CA PRO A 76 20.34 14.13 -6.59
C PRO A 76 21.43 13.87 -7.63
N ASP A 77 22.58 13.34 -7.20
CA ASP A 77 23.76 13.02 -8.00
C ASP A 77 23.84 11.52 -8.37
N HIS A 78 22.75 10.77 -8.15
CA HIS A 78 22.69 9.35 -8.45
C HIS A 78 21.63 9.05 -9.51
N HIS A 79 21.95 8.10 -10.37
CA HIS A 79 21.03 7.50 -11.32
C HIS A 79 20.68 6.06 -10.91
N LEU A 80 19.61 5.56 -11.51
CA LEU A 80 19.17 4.17 -11.41
C LEU A 80 19.22 3.53 -12.79
N TYR A 81 19.49 2.25 -12.86
CA TYR A 81 19.48 1.54 -14.15
C TYR A 81 18.06 1.27 -14.66
N GLY A 82 17.91 1.30 -15.98
CA GLY A 82 16.66 0.99 -16.67
C GLY A 82 16.14 -0.41 -16.32
N LYS A 83 14.80 -0.57 -16.30
CA LYS A 83 14.15 -1.85 -15.97
C LYS A 83 14.50 -3.00 -16.91
N ASP A 84 14.91 -2.71 -18.15
CA ASP A 84 15.11 -3.70 -19.21
C ASP A 84 16.57 -4.19 -19.35
N ILE A 85 17.50 -3.71 -18.51
CA ILE A 85 18.85 -4.28 -18.50
C ILE A 85 18.84 -5.71 -17.95
N PRO A 86 19.83 -6.57 -18.27
CA PRO A 86 19.88 -7.92 -17.72
C PRO A 86 19.90 -7.91 -16.18
N ARG A 87 19.25 -8.89 -15.55
CA ARG A 87 19.14 -8.97 -14.07
C ARG A 87 20.48 -8.96 -13.34
N ASN A 88 21.49 -9.59 -13.93
CA ASN A 88 22.85 -9.64 -13.38
C ASN A 88 23.74 -8.49 -13.87
N GLY A 89 23.15 -7.50 -14.56
CA GLY A 89 23.88 -6.47 -15.26
C GLY A 89 24.54 -6.98 -16.53
N VAL A 90 25.35 -6.13 -17.15
CA VAL A 90 26.26 -6.52 -18.24
C VAL A 90 27.66 -6.57 -17.64
N GLU A 91 28.36 -7.69 -17.83
CA GLU A 91 29.67 -7.96 -17.19
C GLU A 91 29.65 -7.77 -15.66
N GLY A 92 28.51 -8.01 -15.03
CA GLY A 92 28.32 -7.86 -13.59
C GLY A 92 28.00 -6.43 -13.13
N LEU A 93 28.01 -5.45 -14.03
CA LEU A 93 27.74 -4.03 -13.75
C LEU A 93 26.25 -3.70 -13.83
N GLY A 94 25.78 -2.96 -12.83
CA GLY A 94 24.40 -2.49 -12.73
C GLY A 94 23.39 -3.56 -12.33
N ARG A 95 22.22 -3.14 -11.85
CA ARG A 95 21.05 -4.00 -11.64
C ARG A 95 19.80 -3.24 -12.04
N PRO A 96 18.86 -3.88 -12.76
CA PRO A 96 17.66 -3.21 -13.25
C PRO A 96 16.82 -2.71 -12.07
N THR A 97 16.14 -1.58 -12.27
CA THR A 97 15.11 -1.13 -11.34
C THR A 97 13.84 -1.91 -11.62
N LEU A 98 13.34 -2.69 -10.65
CA LEU A 98 12.20 -3.58 -10.81
C LEU A 98 11.29 -3.57 -9.58
N ILE A 99 9.99 -3.69 -9.85
CA ILE A 99 8.99 -4.20 -8.92
C ILE A 99 8.31 -5.41 -9.55
N GLU A 100 8.21 -6.50 -8.79
CA GLU A 100 7.69 -7.77 -9.26
C GLU A 100 6.77 -8.39 -8.22
N LEU A 101 5.91 -9.32 -8.65
CA LEU A 101 5.09 -10.11 -7.76
C LEU A 101 5.85 -11.37 -7.33
N SER A 102 5.61 -11.81 -6.10
CA SER A 102 6.14 -13.09 -5.62
C SER A 102 5.53 -14.29 -6.35
N SER A 103 6.26 -15.42 -6.34
CA SER A 103 5.72 -16.68 -6.83
C SER A 103 4.51 -17.10 -5.98
N GLY A 104 3.35 -17.20 -6.60
CA GLY A 104 2.09 -17.50 -5.90
C GLY A 104 1.26 -16.29 -5.47
N SER A 105 1.66 -15.08 -5.87
CA SER A 105 0.83 -13.87 -5.72
C SER A 105 -0.60 -14.10 -6.20
N LYS A 106 -1.58 -13.60 -5.44
CA LYS A 106 -3.01 -13.62 -5.81
C LYS A 106 -3.38 -12.46 -6.73
N ILE A 107 -2.50 -11.47 -6.84
CA ILE A 107 -2.58 -10.39 -7.83
C ILE A 107 -2.20 -10.95 -9.21
N GLN A 108 -2.94 -10.59 -10.25
CA GLN A 108 -2.63 -10.97 -11.63
C GLN A 108 -2.03 -9.77 -12.38
N ILE A 109 -0.95 -9.99 -13.13
CA ILE A 109 -0.37 -8.99 -14.03
C ILE A 109 -1.12 -9.02 -15.36
N ILE A 110 -1.54 -7.86 -15.85
CA ILE A 110 -2.29 -7.74 -17.11
C ILE A 110 -1.65 -6.81 -18.13
N GLY A 111 -0.45 -6.32 -17.85
CA GLY A 111 0.31 -5.46 -18.75
C GLY A 111 1.80 -5.51 -18.48
N GLN A 112 2.56 -4.82 -19.31
CA GLN A 112 4.00 -4.67 -19.12
C GLN A 112 4.30 -3.69 -17.98
N LEU A 113 5.47 -3.82 -17.39
CA LEU A 113 5.99 -2.83 -16.45
C LEU A 113 6.33 -1.55 -17.22
N LEU A 114 5.70 -0.44 -16.83
CA LEU A 114 5.89 0.88 -17.42
C LEU A 114 6.75 1.74 -16.51
N GLU A 115 7.36 2.77 -17.07
CA GLU A 115 8.16 3.77 -16.35
C GLU A 115 7.64 5.19 -16.59
N SER A 116 7.82 6.07 -15.60
CA SER A 116 7.44 7.48 -15.70
C SER A 116 8.36 8.31 -16.60
N VAL A 117 9.60 7.85 -16.81
CA VAL A 117 10.61 8.50 -17.64
C VAL A 117 11.44 7.42 -18.30
N ALA A 118 11.67 7.55 -19.61
CA ALA A 118 12.46 6.58 -20.36
C ALA A 118 13.93 6.62 -19.93
N PRO A 119 14.63 5.47 -19.88
CA PRO A 119 16.05 5.45 -19.65
C PRO A 119 16.81 5.97 -20.88
N ILE A 120 17.99 6.52 -20.65
CA ILE A 120 18.88 7.08 -21.66
C ILE A 120 20.24 6.36 -21.60
N ASN A 121 20.91 6.25 -22.74
CA ASN A 121 22.27 5.73 -22.79
C ASN A 121 23.23 6.90 -22.54
N GLU A 122 23.80 6.95 -21.34
CA GLU A 122 24.76 7.98 -20.99
C GLU A 122 26.18 7.57 -21.44
N PRO A 123 26.98 8.51 -21.99
CA PRO A 123 28.30 8.20 -22.54
C PRO A 123 29.37 7.93 -21.47
N PHE A 124 29.10 8.26 -20.20
CA PHE A 124 30.06 8.08 -19.10
C PHE A 124 30.09 6.64 -18.55
N GLU A 125 29.12 5.80 -18.90
CA GLU A 125 29.15 4.39 -18.51
C GLU A 125 29.94 3.55 -19.52
N ALA A 126 30.90 2.76 -19.03
CA ALA A 126 31.80 1.97 -19.86
C ALA A 126 31.08 1.02 -20.84
N LEU A 127 29.91 0.50 -20.44
CA LEU A 127 29.07 -0.41 -21.23
C LEU A 127 27.81 0.26 -21.78
N GLN A 128 27.67 1.58 -21.60
CA GLN A 128 26.52 2.37 -22.04
C GLN A 128 25.18 1.76 -21.61
N LEU A 129 25.07 1.34 -20.35
CA LEU A 129 23.81 0.78 -19.89
C LEU A 129 22.77 1.91 -19.86
N PRO A 130 21.52 1.61 -20.26
CA PRO A 130 20.43 2.56 -20.09
C PRO A 130 20.23 2.89 -18.62
N VAL A 131 20.21 4.19 -18.30
CA VAL A 131 19.99 4.72 -16.95
C VAL A 131 18.84 5.71 -16.97
N TYR A 132 18.05 5.76 -15.90
CA TYR A 132 17.06 6.82 -15.73
C TYR A 132 17.78 8.14 -15.46
N PRO A 133 17.28 9.27 -16.02
CA PRO A 133 17.77 10.59 -15.67
C PRO A 133 17.69 10.85 -14.17
N ALA A 134 18.51 11.81 -13.69
CA ALA A 134 18.54 12.18 -12.29
C ALA A 134 17.14 12.54 -11.75
N GLY A 135 16.82 12.03 -10.56
CA GLY A 135 15.54 12.24 -9.88
C GLY A 135 14.74 10.95 -9.71
N ALA A 136 13.50 11.12 -9.24
CA ALA A 136 12.63 9.99 -8.94
C ALA A 136 12.10 9.33 -10.23
N VAL A 137 12.07 8.00 -10.24
CA VAL A 137 11.43 7.19 -11.28
C VAL A 137 10.31 6.36 -10.66
N THR A 138 9.15 6.36 -11.30
CA THR A 138 8.03 5.51 -10.91
C THR A 138 7.88 4.39 -11.92
N LEU A 139 7.88 3.15 -11.43
CA LEU A 139 7.50 1.98 -12.20
C LEU A 139 6.05 1.61 -11.89
N SER A 140 5.28 1.29 -12.94
CA SER A 140 3.85 1.02 -12.85
C SER A 140 3.53 -0.32 -13.49
N LEU A 141 2.99 -1.25 -12.70
CA LEU A 141 2.59 -2.57 -13.14
C LEU A 141 1.06 -2.67 -13.21
N PRO A 142 0.46 -2.81 -14.40
CA PRO A 142 -0.98 -3.02 -14.54
C PRO A 142 -1.40 -4.36 -13.97
N ILE A 143 -2.38 -4.34 -13.06
CA ILE A 143 -2.80 -5.54 -12.32
C ILE A 143 -4.32 -5.69 -12.21
N LEU A 144 -4.75 -6.92 -11.94
CA LEU A 144 -6.05 -7.23 -11.36
C LEU A 144 -5.88 -7.64 -9.90
N LEU A 145 -6.70 -7.06 -9.03
CA LEU A 145 -6.78 -7.44 -7.63
C LEU A 145 -7.50 -8.78 -7.47
N PRO A 146 -7.18 -9.56 -6.42
CA PRO A 146 -7.86 -10.81 -6.16
C PRO A 146 -9.37 -10.60 -5.91
N PRO A 147 -10.24 -11.51 -6.37
CA PRO A 147 -11.68 -11.45 -6.10
C PRO A 147 -11.95 -11.76 -4.62
N SER A 148 -12.02 -10.72 -3.79
CA SER A 148 -12.23 -10.81 -2.35
C SER A 148 -12.94 -9.56 -1.84
N ALA A 149 -13.76 -9.75 -0.81
CA ALA A 149 -14.40 -8.69 -0.03
C ALA A 149 -13.57 -8.25 1.19
N ASP A 150 -12.36 -8.78 1.35
CA ASP A 150 -11.46 -8.50 2.46
C ASP A 150 -10.12 -7.92 1.97
N TRP A 151 -9.31 -7.46 2.92
CA TRP A 151 -7.91 -7.16 2.67
C TRP A 151 -7.10 -8.43 2.57
N VAL A 152 -6.14 -8.45 1.64
CA VAL A 152 -5.29 -9.58 1.33
C VAL A 152 -3.85 -9.18 1.59
N ASP A 153 -3.16 -9.96 2.43
CA ASP A 153 -1.71 -9.83 2.61
C ASP A 153 -1.00 -10.42 1.39
N GLU A 154 -0.03 -9.67 0.87
CA GLU A 154 0.74 -9.99 -0.34
C GLU A 154 2.22 -9.64 -0.15
N THR A 155 3.05 -10.09 -1.09
CA THR A 155 4.45 -9.68 -1.13
C THR A 155 4.87 -9.29 -2.54
N VAL A 156 5.66 -8.22 -2.60
CA VAL A 156 6.32 -7.76 -3.82
C VAL A 156 7.83 -7.89 -3.67
N ILE A 157 8.51 -8.00 -4.79
CA ILE A 157 9.95 -8.16 -4.88
C ILE A 157 10.51 -6.90 -5.53
N VAL A 158 11.48 -6.28 -4.87
CA VAL A 158 12.10 -5.03 -5.32
C VAL A 158 13.59 -5.25 -5.60
N THR A 159 14.04 -4.76 -6.76
CA THR A 159 15.46 -4.76 -7.16
C THR A 159 15.84 -3.38 -7.67
N PHE A 160 17.00 -2.87 -7.28
CA PHE A 160 17.58 -1.65 -7.83
C PHE A 160 19.07 -1.54 -7.49
N MET A 161 19.76 -0.63 -8.19
CA MET A 161 21.11 -0.21 -7.87
C MET A 161 21.27 1.25 -8.25
N ALA A 162 21.80 2.05 -7.31
CA ALA A 162 22.07 3.46 -7.51
C ALA A 162 23.57 3.69 -7.68
N CYS A 163 23.93 4.53 -8.65
CA CYS A 163 25.31 4.93 -8.92
C CYS A 163 25.39 6.44 -9.05
N GLY A 164 26.50 7.01 -8.60
CA GLY A 164 26.86 8.40 -8.86
C GLY A 164 28.33 8.51 -9.25
N ASP A 165 28.86 9.73 -9.30
CA ASP A 165 30.22 10.01 -9.77
C ASP A 165 31.31 9.28 -8.98
N ASN A 166 31.05 9.01 -7.69
CA ASN A 166 31.98 8.35 -6.78
C ASN A 166 31.82 6.82 -6.74
N GLY A 167 31.09 6.26 -7.72
CA GLY A 167 30.83 4.84 -7.84
C GLY A 167 29.43 4.46 -7.37
N CYS A 168 29.22 3.15 -7.28
CA CYS A 168 27.91 2.57 -7.05
C CYS A 168 27.69 2.14 -5.60
N LYS A 169 26.44 2.27 -5.14
CA LYS A 169 25.98 1.62 -3.93
C LYS A 169 25.86 0.11 -4.17
N PRO A 170 26.00 -0.74 -3.13
CA PRO A 170 25.64 -2.15 -3.24
C PRO A 170 24.22 -2.31 -3.79
N PRO A 171 23.98 -3.26 -4.70
CA PRO A 171 22.64 -3.47 -5.24
C PRO A 171 21.70 -4.04 -4.18
N VAL A 172 20.46 -3.57 -4.18
CA VAL A 172 19.34 -4.25 -3.52
C VAL A 172 18.78 -5.25 -4.51
N MET A 173 18.87 -6.55 -4.19
CA MET A 173 18.46 -7.62 -5.11
C MET A 173 17.37 -8.47 -4.48
N GLY A 174 16.20 -8.51 -5.12
CA GLY A 174 15.13 -9.41 -4.72
C GLY A 174 14.58 -9.15 -3.32
N LYS A 175 14.59 -7.90 -2.85
CA LYS A 175 14.08 -7.56 -1.52
C LYS A 175 12.58 -7.85 -1.46
N VAL A 176 12.19 -8.76 -0.58
CA VAL A 176 10.77 -9.07 -0.33
C VAL A 176 10.18 -8.00 0.57
N VAL A 177 9.09 -7.38 0.11
CA VAL A 177 8.35 -6.34 0.84
C VAL A 177 6.93 -6.82 1.05
N ALA A 178 6.51 -6.92 2.30
CA ALA A 178 5.12 -7.23 2.65
C ALA A 178 4.23 -6.01 2.38
N ILE A 179 3.10 -6.25 1.74
CA ILE A 179 2.07 -5.26 1.48
C ILE A 179 0.70 -5.82 1.85
N ARG A 180 -0.26 -4.94 2.05
CA ARG A 180 -1.66 -5.33 2.28
C ARG A 180 -2.54 -4.58 1.32
N ILE A 181 -3.23 -5.32 0.46
CA ILE A 181 -4.05 -4.77 -0.63
C ILE A 181 -5.53 -5.06 -0.41
N PRO A 182 -6.45 -4.21 -0.87
CA PRO A 182 -7.86 -4.54 -0.88
C PRO A 182 -8.14 -5.61 -1.94
N GLY A 183 -9.08 -6.51 -1.67
CA GLY A 183 -9.69 -7.32 -2.70
C GLY A 183 -10.53 -6.48 -3.67
N ALA A 184 -10.77 -7.00 -4.87
CA ALA A 184 -11.50 -6.30 -5.92
C ALA A 184 -12.91 -5.84 -5.47
N ASP A 185 -13.61 -6.62 -4.64
CA ASP A 185 -15.00 -6.34 -4.24
C ASP A 185 -15.12 -5.17 -3.24
N LEU A 186 -14.00 -4.81 -2.59
CA LEU A 186 -13.91 -3.66 -1.70
C LEU A 186 -13.83 -2.34 -2.46
N ILE A 187 -13.13 -2.33 -3.60
CA ILE A 187 -12.86 -1.11 -4.37
C ILE A 187 -13.64 -1.05 -5.69
N ALA A 188 -14.39 -2.10 -6.02
CA ALA A 188 -15.34 -2.11 -7.11
C ALA A 188 -16.54 -1.24 -6.72
N LYS A 189 -16.49 0.03 -7.15
CA LYS A 189 -17.64 0.90 -7.45
C LYS A 189 -17.16 2.16 -8.17
#